data_AF-A0A8B6E9D1-F1
#
_entry.id   AF-A0A8B6E9D1-F1
#
_cell.length_a   1.000
_cell.length_b   1.000
_cell.length_c   1.000
_cell.angle_alpha   90.00
_cell.angle_beta   90.00
_cell.angle_gamma   90.00
#
_symmetry.space_group_name_H-M   'P 1'
#
loop_
_entity.id
_entity.type
_entity.pdbx_description
1 polymer ?
#
loop_
_entity_poly.entity_id
_entity_poly.type
_entity_poly.pdbx_seq_one_letter_code
_entity_poly.pdbx_strand_id
1 'polypeptide(L)'
;MIMASQDVTKVICENEKSTIDCNGREIVIVDAYFGRRDGTTCLKAGQKSESCETGAKSAVTQKCFRRQSCYLEAKSSTFGTECTNTANYLSVTYRCKDYPTSLVICQNYQAKLICPQNQQIQITKGFFGRSNKVTCFIGNVGNTKCSASGVQQKLRTLCNGKRECSLSAGGNMFGNPCPGITKYLELQYKCVSIKLAPSPVIANKDQPRWKMLTFCKTPDFKLRCYKKYGRVIEVVRVMHGKTNLGTCTKGNTATCESVLSKLRRQCDDTHICPIKPASFGLVDLCHDKSKYLKITYKCKIGCSRSQFECRSDRTCKPDSFKCNGKRECSDGSDEDNCFSTTTTQPPAPPQQPQQPSNIPAEDDEDVMNIHICIDDDPTLKCDKTKNAVIDVKQATYGRNSVRTCPMGNIGTTSCGPVNILPDVKKSCNGKQACSIYAPAKDPCMGTTKYFKIRYSCIKRN
;
A
#
# COMPACT_ATOMS: atom_id res chain seq x y z
N MET A 1 9.68 -19.21 -24.12
CA MET A 1 11.13 -18.99 -23.94
C MET A 1 11.33 -18.39 -22.55
N ILE A 2 11.81 -19.18 -21.59
CA ILE A 2 12.08 -18.71 -20.21
C ILE A 2 13.42 -17.97 -20.28
N MET A 3 13.43 -16.64 -20.13
CA MET A 3 14.70 -15.91 -20.11
C MET A 3 15.49 -16.34 -18.87
N ALA A 4 16.66 -16.95 -19.07
CA ALA A 4 17.57 -17.30 -18.00
C ALA A 4 17.99 -16.02 -17.25
N SER A 5 18.00 -16.07 -15.92
CA SER A 5 18.52 -14.96 -15.10
C SER A 5 20.01 -14.77 -15.42
N GLN A 6 20.36 -13.73 -16.17
CA GLN A 6 21.74 -13.43 -16.53
C GLN A 6 22.49 -12.88 -15.32
N ASP A 7 23.75 -13.26 -15.18
CA ASP A 7 24.65 -12.71 -14.17
C ASP A 7 25.01 -11.27 -14.57
N VAL A 8 24.94 -10.35 -13.61
CA VAL A 8 25.20 -8.93 -13.80
C VAL A 8 26.38 -8.53 -12.93
N THR A 9 27.34 -7.82 -13.51
CA THR A 9 28.49 -7.29 -12.78
C THR A 9 28.32 -5.80 -12.53
N LYS A 10 28.55 -5.37 -11.29
CA LYS A 10 28.55 -3.97 -10.89
C LYS A 10 29.90 -3.59 -10.29
N VAL A 11 30.49 -2.54 -10.83
CA VAL A 11 31.76 -1.96 -10.39
C VAL A 11 31.49 -0.71 -9.57
N ILE A 12 32.22 -0.56 -8.46
CA ILE A 12 32.15 0.59 -7.56
C ILE A 12 33.60 1.02 -7.28
N CYS A 13 33.98 2.23 -7.71
CA CYS A 13 35.34 2.72 -7.51
C CYS A 13 35.63 2.98 -6.03
N GLU A 14 36.89 2.94 -5.62
CA GLU A 14 37.30 3.16 -4.24
C GLU A 14 36.76 4.49 -3.67
N ASN A 15 36.21 4.42 -2.46
CA ASN A 15 35.48 5.47 -1.74
C ASN A 15 34.11 5.87 -2.33
N GLU A 16 33.68 5.23 -3.42
CA GLU A 16 32.33 5.41 -3.95
C GLU A 16 31.32 4.43 -3.34
N LYS A 17 30.05 4.73 -3.60
CA LYS A 17 28.88 4.07 -3.03
C LYS A 17 27.94 3.68 -4.14
N SER A 18 27.34 2.50 -4.05
CA SER A 18 26.33 2.09 -5.02
C SER A 18 25.32 1.12 -4.44
N THR A 19 24.18 1.04 -5.11
CA THR A 19 23.09 0.13 -4.75
C THR A 19 22.92 -0.93 -5.83
N ILE A 20 22.83 -2.18 -5.38
CA ILE A 20 22.36 -3.33 -6.16
C ILE A 20 20.85 -3.45 -5.90
N ASP A 21 20.03 -3.50 -6.95
CA ASP A 21 18.58 -3.68 -6.84
C ASP A 21 18.11 -4.77 -7.81
N CYS A 22 17.37 -5.73 -7.28
CA CYS A 22 16.78 -6.83 -8.04
C CYS A 22 15.28 -6.66 -8.30
N ASN A 23 14.72 -5.46 -8.06
CA ASN A 23 13.34 -5.08 -8.36
C ASN A 23 12.30 -6.08 -7.79
N GLY A 24 12.52 -6.53 -6.55
CA GLY A 24 11.65 -7.51 -5.87
C GLY A 24 12.10 -8.97 -5.94
N ARG A 25 13.23 -9.28 -6.58
CA ARG A 25 13.86 -10.62 -6.59
C ARG A 25 15.02 -10.71 -5.61
N GLU A 26 15.42 -11.91 -5.20
CA GLU A 26 16.53 -12.09 -4.25
C GLU A 26 17.87 -11.86 -4.95
N ILE A 27 18.74 -11.05 -4.32
CA ILE A 27 20.13 -10.85 -4.74
C ILE A 27 20.92 -12.09 -4.32
N VAL A 28 21.46 -12.83 -5.30
CA VAL A 28 22.40 -13.93 -5.06
C VAL A 28 23.77 -13.50 -5.58
N ILE A 29 24.74 -13.36 -4.68
CA ILE A 29 26.11 -13.01 -5.03
C ILE A 29 26.79 -14.25 -5.65
N VAL A 30 27.15 -14.14 -6.92
CA VAL A 30 27.86 -15.17 -7.67
C VAL A 30 29.35 -15.05 -7.38
N ASP A 31 29.88 -13.83 -7.43
CA ASP A 31 31.27 -13.53 -7.13
C ASP A 31 31.46 -12.09 -6.65
N ALA A 32 32.52 -11.82 -5.89
CA ALA A 32 32.94 -10.45 -5.61
C ALA A 32 34.41 -10.38 -5.17
N TYR A 33 35.10 -9.34 -5.62
CA TYR A 33 36.47 -9.03 -5.24
C TYR A 33 36.65 -7.51 -5.05
N PHE A 34 37.64 -7.14 -4.22
CA PHE A 34 38.05 -5.77 -4.02
C PHE A 34 39.53 -5.62 -4.38
N GLY A 35 39.84 -4.73 -5.31
CA GLY A 35 41.19 -4.58 -5.86
C GLY A 35 41.14 -4.11 -7.31
N ARG A 36 42.03 -4.63 -8.15
CA ARG A 36 42.17 -4.28 -9.57
C ARG A 36 42.58 -5.51 -10.38
N ARG A 37 41.88 -5.74 -11.50
CA ARG A 37 42.24 -6.76 -12.51
C ARG A 37 42.63 -6.19 -13.87
N ASP A 38 42.39 -4.90 -14.10
CA ASP A 38 42.59 -4.27 -15.41
C ASP A 38 43.13 -2.84 -15.30
N GLY A 39 43.71 -2.37 -16.41
CA GLY A 39 44.37 -1.08 -16.55
C GLY A 39 43.49 0.03 -17.10
N THR A 40 42.16 -0.05 -16.97
CA THR A 40 41.24 0.98 -17.49
C THR A 40 40.14 1.37 -16.49
N THR A 41 39.67 0.43 -15.67
CA THR A 41 38.56 0.62 -14.75
C THR A 41 38.95 1.53 -13.58
N CYS A 42 38.13 2.55 -13.31
CA CYS A 42 38.29 3.49 -12.19
C CYS A 42 39.67 4.20 -12.13
N LEU A 43 40.33 4.39 -13.28
CA LEU A 43 41.67 4.97 -13.35
C LEU A 43 41.67 6.50 -13.50
N LYS A 44 42.60 7.14 -12.77
CA LYS A 44 42.98 8.54 -12.96
C LYS A 44 44.40 8.61 -13.54
N ALA A 45 44.74 9.71 -14.21
CA ALA A 45 46.05 9.90 -14.85
C ALA A 45 47.20 9.70 -13.84
N GLY A 46 48.14 8.80 -14.16
CA GLY A 46 49.36 8.57 -13.37
C GLY A 46 49.34 7.41 -12.35
N GLN A 47 48.29 6.56 -12.31
CA GLN A 47 48.24 5.41 -11.40
C GLN A 47 48.77 4.11 -12.05
N LYS A 48 49.49 3.29 -11.28
CA LYS A 48 50.04 2.00 -11.73
C LYS A 48 48.92 0.95 -11.90
N SER A 49 49.01 0.14 -12.95
CA SER A 49 48.09 -0.97 -13.26
C SER A 49 48.76 -2.30 -12.93
N GLU A 50 48.88 -2.61 -11.64
CA GLU A 50 49.27 -3.95 -11.19
C GLU A 50 48.02 -4.71 -10.76
N SER A 51 47.88 -5.96 -11.21
CA SER A 51 46.72 -6.81 -10.89
C SER A 51 46.85 -7.32 -9.46
N CYS A 52 45.93 -6.92 -8.59
CA CYS A 52 45.92 -7.27 -7.17
C CYS A 52 44.47 -7.33 -6.68
N GLU A 53 44.09 -8.36 -5.92
CA GLU A 53 42.74 -8.43 -5.38
C GLU A 53 42.64 -9.22 -4.07
N THR A 54 41.65 -8.83 -3.26
CA THR A 54 41.20 -9.58 -2.09
C THR A 54 39.80 -10.12 -2.33
N GLY A 55 39.54 -11.36 -1.88
CA GLY A 55 38.22 -11.97 -1.96
C GLY A 55 37.17 -11.21 -1.13
N ALA A 56 36.15 -10.64 -1.78
CA ALA A 56 35.11 -9.86 -1.12
C ALA A 56 33.75 -10.59 -1.04
N LYS A 57 33.63 -11.76 -1.68
CA LYS A 57 32.37 -12.52 -1.81
C LYS A 57 31.67 -12.82 -0.49
N SER A 58 32.40 -13.16 0.58
CA SER A 58 31.80 -13.44 1.90
C SER A 58 31.16 -12.20 2.52
N ALA A 59 31.91 -11.09 2.59
CA ALA A 59 31.43 -9.81 3.13
C ALA A 59 30.29 -9.22 2.27
N VAL A 60 30.52 -9.21 0.95
CA VAL A 60 29.56 -9.40 -0.15
C VAL A 60 28.17 -9.93 0.25
N THR A 61 28.19 -11.24 0.38
CA THR A 61 27.05 -12.10 0.62
C THR A 61 26.40 -11.77 1.94
N GLN A 62 27.15 -11.61 3.03
CA GLN A 62 26.57 -11.29 4.34
C GLN A 62 25.82 -9.95 4.34
N LYS A 63 26.35 -8.93 3.66
CA LYS A 63 25.67 -7.62 3.55
C LYS A 63 24.40 -7.68 2.70
N CYS A 64 24.39 -8.50 1.64
CA CYS A 64 23.29 -8.56 0.66
C CYS A 64 22.36 -9.77 0.82
N PHE A 65 22.61 -10.66 1.78
CA PHE A 65 21.89 -11.93 1.94
C PHE A 65 20.38 -11.72 2.11
N ARG A 66 19.57 -12.41 1.29
CA ARG A 66 18.09 -12.35 1.30
C ARG A 66 17.51 -10.95 1.15
N ARG A 67 18.26 -10.01 0.57
CA ARG A 67 17.78 -8.66 0.28
C ARG A 67 17.39 -8.54 -1.19
N GLN A 68 16.42 -7.68 -1.45
CA GLN A 68 16.03 -7.28 -2.81
C GLN A 68 16.77 -6.02 -3.27
N SER A 69 17.28 -5.24 -2.32
CA SER A 69 18.15 -4.08 -2.55
C SER A 69 19.27 -4.07 -1.51
N CYS A 70 20.50 -3.83 -1.94
CA CYS A 70 21.69 -3.87 -1.11
C CYS A 70 22.59 -2.66 -1.41
N TYR A 71 22.92 -1.89 -0.37
CA TYR A 71 23.84 -0.76 -0.45
C TYR A 71 25.26 -1.21 -0.12
N LEU A 72 26.21 -0.83 -0.97
CA LEU A 72 27.62 -1.16 -0.85
C LEU A 72 28.47 0.10 -0.96
N GLU A 73 29.54 0.14 -0.19
CA GLU A 73 30.53 1.20 -0.20
C GLU A 73 31.91 0.57 -0.34
N ALA A 74 32.66 0.97 -1.37
CA ALA A 74 33.93 0.36 -1.75
C ALA A 74 35.08 0.96 -0.90
N LYS A 75 35.18 0.52 0.36
CA LYS A 75 36.19 0.97 1.32
C LYS A 75 37.20 -0.14 1.65
N SER A 76 38.47 0.23 1.67
CA SER A 76 39.60 -0.62 2.05
C SER A 76 39.51 -1.06 3.52
N SER A 77 38.90 -0.25 4.39
CA SER A 77 38.58 -0.64 5.78
C SER A 77 37.55 -1.76 5.91
N THR A 78 36.77 -2.03 4.86
CA THR A 78 35.70 -3.03 4.85
C THR A 78 36.12 -4.33 4.18
N PHE A 79 36.96 -4.26 3.15
CA PHE A 79 37.29 -5.41 2.29
C PHE A 79 38.78 -5.79 2.30
N GLY A 80 39.61 -5.06 3.05
CA GLY A 80 41.05 -5.31 3.16
C GLY A 80 41.87 -4.30 2.37
N THR A 81 43.16 -4.23 2.70
CA THR A 81 44.13 -3.27 2.16
C THR A 81 45.29 -3.96 1.43
N GLU A 82 45.12 -5.18 0.93
CA GLU A 82 46.23 -5.94 0.29
C GLU A 82 46.84 -5.22 -0.91
N CYS A 83 46.10 -4.30 -1.52
CA CYS A 83 46.54 -3.49 -2.65
C CYS A 83 46.75 -2.02 -2.21
N THR A 84 47.96 -1.68 -1.75
CA THR A 84 48.29 -0.39 -1.12
C THR A 84 48.68 0.73 -2.09
N ASN A 85 49.00 0.41 -3.36
CA ASN A 85 49.50 1.38 -4.36
C ASN A 85 48.72 1.37 -5.70
N THR A 86 47.50 0.83 -5.71
CA THR A 86 46.64 0.75 -6.89
C THR A 86 45.28 1.39 -6.59
N ALA A 87 44.66 2.05 -7.57
CA ALA A 87 43.28 2.48 -7.40
C ALA A 87 42.37 1.25 -7.33
N ASN A 88 41.76 0.99 -6.18
CA ASN A 88 40.95 -0.22 -6.02
C ASN A 88 39.53 0.01 -6.55
N TYR A 89 38.84 -1.07 -6.86
CA TYR A 89 37.40 -1.07 -7.10
C TYR A 89 36.78 -2.34 -6.55
N LEU A 90 35.54 -2.23 -6.06
CA LEU A 90 34.73 -3.38 -5.70
C LEU A 90 33.99 -3.84 -6.96
N SER A 91 34.23 -5.07 -7.38
CA SER A 91 33.48 -5.73 -8.44
C SER A 91 32.57 -6.79 -7.83
N VAL A 92 31.27 -6.70 -8.11
CA VAL A 92 30.27 -7.65 -7.60
C VAL A 92 29.48 -8.24 -8.75
N THR A 93 29.61 -9.54 -8.95
CA THR A 93 28.80 -10.30 -9.89
C THR A 93 27.64 -10.95 -9.14
N TYR A 94 26.42 -10.63 -9.52
CA TYR A 94 25.21 -11.10 -8.84
C TYR A 94 24.15 -11.51 -9.85
N ARG A 95 23.20 -12.31 -9.38
CA ARG A 95 22.01 -12.67 -10.16
C ARG A 95 20.76 -12.48 -9.33
N CYS A 96 19.72 -12.03 -9.99
CA CYS A 96 18.40 -11.90 -9.39
C CYS A 96 17.64 -13.21 -9.59
N LYS A 97 17.41 -13.96 -8.50
CA LYS A 97 16.58 -15.17 -8.56
C LYS A 97 15.15 -14.87 -8.11
N ASP A 98 14.19 -15.37 -8.87
CA ASP A 98 12.82 -15.51 -8.41
C ASP A 98 12.78 -16.63 -7.37
N TYR A 99 12.51 -16.29 -6.10
CA TYR A 99 12.28 -17.28 -5.06
C TYR A 99 10.95 -16.99 -4.36
N PRO A 100 10.11 -18.00 -4.10
CA PRO A 100 9.11 -17.87 -3.06
C PRO A 100 9.84 -18.01 -1.72
N THR A 101 10.00 -16.91 -0.98
CA THR A 101 10.59 -16.86 0.36
C THR A 101 10.06 -18.02 1.22
N SER A 102 10.89 -19.05 1.44
CA SER A 102 10.55 -20.21 2.27
C SER A 102 10.89 -19.85 3.72
N LEU A 103 9.89 -19.95 4.60
CA LEU A 103 9.99 -19.58 6.00
C LEU A 103 9.59 -20.77 6.88
N VAL A 104 10.42 -21.05 7.87
CA VAL A 104 10.13 -22.02 8.94
C VAL A 104 9.94 -21.27 10.25
N ILE A 105 8.85 -21.57 10.95
CA ILE A 105 8.56 -21.06 12.30
C ILE A 105 8.39 -22.27 13.23
N CYS A 106 9.28 -22.40 14.21
CA CYS A 106 9.21 -23.47 15.20
C CYS A 106 8.06 -23.25 16.17
N GLN A 107 7.56 -24.33 16.79
CA GLN A 107 6.47 -24.26 17.77
C GLN A 107 6.69 -23.16 18.83
N ASN A 108 5.64 -22.38 19.11
CA ASN A 108 5.63 -21.23 20.02
C ASN A 108 6.41 -19.99 19.56
N TYR A 109 7.09 -20.03 18.40
CA TYR A 109 7.67 -18.84 17.79
C TYR A 109 6.68 -18.14 16.85
N GLN A 110 6.97 -16.88 16.57
CA GLN A 110 6.23 -16.05 15.63
C GLN A 110 7.16 -15.45 14.59
N ALA A 111 6.65 -15.19 13.40
CA ALA A 111 7.38 -14.47 12.37
C ALA A 111 6.44 -13.55 11.60
N LYS A 112 7.04 -12.51 11.00
CA LYS A 112 6.32 -11.49 10.24
C LYS A 112 6.77 -11.53 8.78
N LEU A 113 5.81 -11.77 7.89
CA LEU A 113 5.96 -11.64 6.46
C LEU A 113 5.82 -10.17 6.10
N ILE A 114 6.77 -9.62 5.34
CA ILE A 114 6.75 -8.23 4.88
C ILE A 114 7.11 -8.21 3.41
N CYS A 115 6.31 -7.52 2.61
CA CYS A 115 6.62 -7.17 1.24
C CYS A 115 7.02 -5.69 1.10
N PRO A 116 7.84 -5.36 0.09
CA PRO A 116 8.15 -3.98 -0.27
C PRO A 116 6.90 -3.13 -0.52
N GLN A 117 7.09 -1.80 -0.59
CA GLN A 117 6.01 -0.91 -1.02
C GLN A 117 5.48 -1.32 -2.41
N ASN A 118 4.18 -1.16 -2.62
CA ASN A 118 3.48 -1.54 -3.85
C ASN A 118 3.51 -3.05 -4.19
N GLN A 119 3.84 -3.91 -3.23
CA GLN A 119 3.75 -5.35 -3.35
C GLN A 119 2.87 -5.94 -2.25
N GLN A 120 2.26 -7.09 -2.54
CA GLN A 120 1.40 -7.83 -1.63
C GLN A 120 1.88 -9.28 -1.52
N ILE A 121 1.70 -9.84 -0.33
CA ILE A 121 2.03 -11.23 -0.04
C ILE A 121 1.08 -12.13 -0.84
N GLN A 122 1.66 -13.15 -1.47
CA GLN A 122 0.95 -14.27 -2.06
C GLN A 122 1.55 -15.58 -1.55
N ILE A 123 0.81 -16.28 -0.68
CA ILE A 123 1.15 -17.61 -0.19
C ILE A 123 1.05 -18.62 -1.35
N THR A 124 2.15 -19.29 -1.64
CA THR A 124 2.23 -20.33 -2.68
C THR A 124 2.02 -21.71 -2.08
N LYS A 125 2.68 -22.03 -0.96
CA LYS A 125 2.58 -23.32 -0.24
C LYS A 125 2.59 -23.10 1.27
N GLY A 126 2.04 -24.05 2.01
CA GLY A 126 2.06 -24.02 3.47
C GLY A 126 1.80 -25.39 4.09
N PHE A 127 2.53 -25.67 5.17
CA PHE A 127 2.57 -26.92 5.89
C PHE A 127 2.65 -26.62 7.39
N PHE A 128 1.88 -27.33 8.21
CA PHE A 128 2.00 -27.28 9.66
C PHE A 128 1.99 -28.71 10.21
N GLY A 129 3.04 -29.08 10.94
CA GLY A 129 3.23 -30.45 11.39
C GLY A 129 4.70 -30.76 11.62
N ARG A 130 5.11 -31.99 11.31
CA ARG A 130 6.52 -32.41 11.28
C ARG A 130 6.72 -33.42 10.16
N SER A 131 7.66 -33.12 9.26
CA SER A 131 8.06 -33.98 8.12
C SER A 131 9.48 -34.55 8.24
N ASN A 132 10.31 -34.04 9.17
CA ASN A 132 11.66 -34.55 9.41
C ASN A 132 12.14 -34.28 10.86
N LYS A 133 13.30 -34.85 11.23
CA LYS A 133 13.89 -34.75 12.58
C LYS A 133 14.81 -33.54 12.79
N VAL A 134 15.24 -32.87 11.72
CA VAL A 134 16.28 -31.83 11.74
C VAL A 134 15.67 -30.43 11.87
N THR A 135 14.56 -30.18 11.18
CA THR A 135 13.84 -28.91 11.25
C THR A 135 13.20 -28.74 12.62
N CYS A 136 13.53 -27.63 13.31
CA CYS A 136 13.08 -27.35 14.68
C CYS A 136 13.30 -28.55 15.60
N PHE A 137 14.57 -28.94 15.77
CA PHE A 137 14.99 -30.17 16.45
C PHE A 137 14.81 -30.16 17.98
N ILE A 138 14.45 -29.02 18.56
CA ILE A 138 14.23 -28.89 20.00
C ILE A 138 12.90 -29.55 20.40
N GLY A 139 12.94 -30.47 21.37
CA GLY A 139 11.78 -31.21 21.90
C GLY A 139 11.57 -32.57 21.24
N ASN A 140 10.34 -33.10 21.29
CA ASN A 140 10.04 -34.44 20.79
C ASN A 140 9.87 -34.46 19.26
N VAL A 141 10.81 -35.10 18.55
CA VAL A 141 10.87 -35.19 17.08
C VAL A 141 10.53 -36.58 16.52
N GLY A 142 9.90 -37.45 17.33
CA GLY A 142 9.72 -38.88 17.00
C GLY A 142 8.83 -39.17 15.79
N ASN A 143 7.77 -38.40 15.55
CA ASN A 143 6.85 -38.61 14.43
C ASN A 143 7.09 -37.59 13.29
N THR A 144 7.52 -38.09 12.13
CA THR A 144 7.76 -37.31 10.91
C THR A 144 6.68 -37.46 9.84
N LYS A 145 5.57 -38.15 10.16
CA LYS A 145 4.38 -38.25 9.31
C LYS A 145 3.22 -37.46 9.95
N CYS A 146 3.51 -36.25 10.44
CA CYS A 146 2.53 -35.39 11.09
C CYS A 146 2.20 -34.18 10.22
N SER A 147 0.92 -33.99 9.91
CA SER A 147 0.47 -32.83 9.11
C SER A 147 -0.97 -32.43 9.47
N ALA A 148 -1.21 -31.12 9.59
CA ALA A 148 -2.56 -30.56 9.70
C ALA A 148 -3.20 -30.35 8.32
N SER A 149 -4.51 -30.58 8.22
CA SER A 149 -5.31 -30.29 7.04
C SER A 149 -5.72 -28.81 6.97
N GLY A 150 -5.90 -28.27 5.75
CA GLY A 150 -6.44 -26.91 5.53
C GLY A 150 -5.47 -25.75 5.82
N VAL A 151 -4.20 -26.05 6.13
CA VAL A 151 -3.16 -25.06 6.46
C VAL A 151 -2.98 -24.04 5.34
N GLN A 152 -2.88 -24.48 4.09
CA GLN A 152 -2.68 -23.61 2.94
C GLN A 152 -3.81 -22.59 2.75
N GLN A 153 -5.07 -23.01 2.87
CA GLN A 153 -6.21 -22.11 2.74
C GLN A 153 -6.24 -21.09 3.89
N LYS A 154 -5.93 -21.54 5.12
CA LYS A 154 -5.91 -20.67 6.29
C LYS A 154 -4.81 -19.60 6.18
N LEU A 155 -3.61 -19.97 5.73
CA LEU A 155 -2.53 -19.03 5.44
C LEU A 155 -2.89 -18.03 4.35
N ARG A 156 -3.54 -18.48 3.27
CA ARG A 156 -4.00 -17.59 2.19
C ARG A 156 -5.00 -16.57 2.70
N THR A 157 -6.01 -16.99 3.46
CA THR A 157 -7.01 -16.08 4.05
C THR A 157 -6.37 -15.06 5.00
N LEU A 158 -5.34 -15.47 5.73
CA LEU A 158 -4.67 -14.60 6.70
C LEU A 158 -3.73 -13.59 6.05
N CYS A 159 -2.96 -14.00 5.03
CA CYS A 159 -1.84 -13.22 4.52
C CYS A 159 -1.97 -12.69 3.09
N ASN A 160 -2.75 -13.33 2.21
CA ASN A 160 -2.80 -12.89 0.81
C ASN A 160 -3.37 -11.47 0.69
N GLY A 161 -2.77 -10.66 -0.20
CA GLY A 161 -3.22 -9.30 -0.47
C GLY A 161 -2.80 -8.27 0.59
N LYS A 162 -2.12 -8.70 1.66
CA LYS A 162 -1.54 -7.79 2.65
C LYS A 162 -0.09 -7.52 2.31
N ARG A 163 0.39 -6.32 2.61
CA ARG A 163 1.83 -6.01 2.59
C ARG A 163 2.56 -6.68 3.76
N GLU A 164 1.85 -6.87 4.87
CA GLU A 164 2.39 -7.42 6.11
C GLU A 164 1.45 -8.47 6.70
N CYS A 165 2.00 -9.59 7.18
CA CYS A 165 1.25 -10.64 7.85
C CYS A 165 2.07 -11.27 8.98
N SER A 166 1.54 -11.29 10.20
CA SER A 166 2.15 -11.99 11.35
C SER A 166 1.57 -13.39 11.50
N LEU A 167 2.44 -14.39 11.67
CA LEU A 167 2.08 -15.79 11.83
C LEU A 167 2.72 -16.35 13.11
N SER A 168 1.97 -17.16 13.85
CA SER A 168 2.48 -17.94 14.96
C SER A 168 2.35 -19.44 14.69
N ALA A 169 3.37 -20.21 15.05
CA ALA A 169 3.35 -21.67 14.93
C ALA A 169 2.74 -22.29 16.20
N GLY A 170 1.46 -21.98 16.44
CA GLY A 170 0.72 -22.44 17.62
C GLY A 170 -0.49 -23.32 17.26
N GLY A 171 -0.85 -24.24 18.17
CA GLY A 171 -2.01 -25.12 18.01
C GLY A 171 -3.34 -24.36 17.87
N ASN A 172 -3.43 -23.16 18.46
CA ASN A 172 -4.61 -22.28 18.34
C ASN A 172 -4.87 -21.83 16.89
N MET A 173 -3.84 -21.80 16.04
CA MET A 173 -3.98 -21.39 14.65
C MET A 173 -4.27 -22.54 13.70
N PHE A 174 -3.65 -23.72 13.85
CA PHE A 174 -3.75 -24.81 12.86
C PHE A 174 -4.23 -26.15 13.44
N GLY A 175 -4.68 -26.15 14.69
CA GLY A 175 -5.02 -27.36 15.43
C GLY A 175 -3.78 -28.10 15.93
N ASN A 176 -4.00 -29.29 16.52
CA ASN A 176 -2.92 -30.14 17.05
C ASN A 176 -2.92 -31.50 16.33
N PRO A 177 -2.33 -31.60 15.11
CA PRO A 177 -2.40 -32.82 14.29
C PRO A 177 -1.65 -34.03 14.87
N CYS A 178 -0.71 -33.79 15.81
CA CYS A 178 0.02 -34.84 16.50
C CYS A 178 0.34 -34.37 17.93
N PRO A 179 -0.47 -34.75 18.92
CA PRO A 179 -0.20 -34.43 20.33
C PRO A 179 1.17 -34.95 20.78
N GLY A 180 1.87 -34.21 21.64
CA GLY A 180 3.18 -34.61 22.20
C GLY A 180 4.38 -34.47 21.25
N ILE A 181 4.19 -34.17 19.97
CA ILE A 181 5.26 -33.98 18.98
C ILE A 181 5.47 -32.48 18.72
N THR A 182 6.73 -32.02 18.74
CA THR A 182 7.05 -30.62 18.41
C THR A 182 6.71 -30.36 16.94
N LYS A 183 5.93 -29.33 16.63
CA LYS A 183 5.52 -28.98 15.26
C LYS A 183 6.28 -27.77 14.73
N TYR A 184 6.24 -27.55 13.44
CA TYR A 184 6.68 -26.32 12.81
C TYR A 184 5.72 -25.92 11.69
N LEU A 185 5.61 -24.61 11.48
CA LEU A 185 4.99 -24.03 10.30
C LEU A 185 6.08 -23.83 9.26
N GLU A 186 5.91 -24.44 8.09
CA GLU A 186 6.73 -24.18 6.91
C GLU A 186 5.84 -23.58 5.84
N LEU A 187 6.23 -22.45 5.25
CA LEU A 187 5.47 -21.81 4.19
C LEU A 187 6.36 -21.21 3.13
N GLN A 188 5.82 -21.13 1.93
CA GLN A 188 6.42 -20.42 0.81
C GLN A 188 5.49 -19.29 0.40
N TYR A 189 6.04 -18.10 0.22
CA TYR A 189 5.29 -16.94 -0.25
C TYR A 189 6.13 -16.13 -1.22
N LYS A 190 5.48 -15.38 -2.10
CA LYS A 190 6.14 -14.39 -2.93
C LYS A 190 5.50 -13.03 -2.73
N CYS A 191 6.29 -11.99 -2.88
CA CYS A 191 5.76 -10.65 -3.01
C CYS A 191 5.45 -10.43 -4.49
N VAL A 192 4.17 -10.31 -4.80
CA VAL A 192 3.76 -9.89 -6.13
C VAL A 192 3.52 -8.41 -6.10
N SER A 193 3.95 -7.71 -7.15
CA SER A 193 3.45 -6.37 -7.41
C SER A 193 1.95 -6.39 -7.20
N ILE A 194 1.47 -5.48 -6.36
CA ILE A 194 0.07 -5.09 -6.45
C ILE A 194 -0.07 -4.77 -7.92
N LYS A 195 -0.90 -5.52 -8.65
CA LYS A 195 -1.34 -5.06 -9.96
C LYS A 195 -2.05 -3.75 -9.63
N LEU A 196 -1.28 -2.66 -9.64
CA LEU A 196 -1.75 -1.38 -10.07
C LEU A 196 -2.45 -1.77 -11.37
N ALA A 197 -3.79 -1.81 -11.32
CA ALA A 197 -4.52 -1.60 -12.55
C ALA A 197 -3.79 -0.42 -13.21
N PRO A 198 -3.28 -0.60 -14.45
CA PRO A 198 -2.34 0.34 -15.03
C PRO A 198 -2.82 1.76 -14.72
N SER A 199 -1.90 2.64 -14.29
CA SER A 199 -2.16 4.09 -14.24
C SER A 199 -3.00 4.43 -15.46
N PRO A 200 -4.11 5.17 -15.29
CA PRO A 200 -5.25 5.09 -16.18
C PRO A 200 -4.82 5.43 -17.62
N VAL A 201 -4.50 4.40 -18.41
CA VAL A 201 -4.93 4.40 -19.80
C VAL A 201 -6.41 4.71 -19.69
N ILE A 202 -6.83 5.76 -20.37
CA ILE A 202 -8.19 6.26 -20.43
C ILE A 202 -9.10 5.08 -20.79
N ALA A 203 -9.50 4.34 -19.76
CA ALA A 203 -10.27 3.11 -19.88
C ALA A 203 -11.71 3.56 -19.74
N ASN A 204 -12.44 3.35 -20.84
CA ASN A 204 -13.84 3.69 -21.01
C ASN A 204 -14.64 3.53 -19.70
N LYS A 205 -15.31 4.61 -19.34
CA LYS A 205 -15.95 4.88 -18.04
C LYS A 205 -17.15 3.98 -17.69
N ASP A 206 -17.37 2.86 -18.38
CA ASP A 206 -18.64 2.13 -18.39
C ASP A 206 -18.57 0.63 -18.02
N GLN A 207 -17.53 0.18 -17.30
CA GLN A 207 -17.53 -1.21 -16.80
C GLN A 207 -18.31 -1.40 -15.48
N PRO A 208 -19.05 -2.53 -15.31
CA PRO A 208 -19.90 -2.80 -14.15
C PRO A 208 -19.13 -3.11 -12.87
N ARG A 209 -19.47 -2.41 -11.78
CA ARG A 209 -19.07 -2.71 -10.40
C ARG A 209 -19.99 -3.76 -9.79
N TRP A 210 -19.43 -4.86 -9.32
CA TRP A 210 -20.17 -5.87 -8.56
C TRP A 210 -19.77 -5.85 -7.08
N LYS A 211 -20.76 -5.96 -6.19
CA LYS A 211 -20.57 -6.05 -4.74
C LYS A 211 -21.28 -7.31 -4.23
N MET A 212 -20.51 -8.21 -3.61
CA MET A 212 -21.02 -9.45 -3.03
C MET A 212 -21.20 -9.27 -1.52
N LEU A 213 -22.41 -9.53 -1.01
CA LEU A 213 -22.70 -9.43 0.42
C LEU A 213 -23.23 -10.76 0.97
N THR A 214 -22.62 -11.22 2.06
CA THR A 214 -23.08 -12.38 2.84
C THR A 214 -23.83 -11.87 4.07
N PHE A 215 -25.11 -12.21 4.22
CA PHE A 215 -25.98 -11.66 5.26
C PHE A 215 -25.85 -12.49 6.53
N CYS A 216 -25.08 -11.98 7.48
CA CYS A 216 -25.29 -12.29 8.90
C CYS A 216 -24.80 -11.21 9.87
N LYS A 217 -24.08 -10.16 9.41
CA LYS A 217 -23.58 -9.07 10.26
C LYS A 217 -23.29 -7.77 9.47
N THR A 218 -24.20 -7.28 8.63
CA THR A 218 -23.97 -5.98 7.98
C THR A 218 -25.11 -5.00 8.24
N PRO A 219 -24.82 -3.80 8.79
CA PRO A 219 -25.76 -2.70 8.83
C PRO A 219 -26.10 -2.22 7.42
N ASP A 220 -27.18 -1.43 7.29
CA ASP A 220 -27.61 -0.74 6.07
C ASP A 220 -26.42 -0.29 5.21
N PHE A 221 -26.43 -0.61 3.92
CA PHE A 221 -25.32 -0.29 3.02
C PHE A 221 -25.78 0.55 1.84
N LYS A 222 -24.88 1.35 1.27
CA LYS A 222 -25.17 2.21 0.11
C LYS A 222 -24.35 1.84 -1.11
N LEU A 223 -24.97 1.85 -2.29
CA LEU A 223 -24.30 1.95 -3.58
C LEU A 223 -23.88 3.41 -3.80
N ARG A 224 -22.74 3.66 -4.45
CA ARG A 224 -22.30 5.04 -4.77
C ARG A 224 -21.51 5.10 -6.07
N CYS A 225 -21.69 6.18 -6.81
CA CYS A 225 -20.76 6.59 -7.87
C CYS A 225 -19.75 7.61 -7.32
N TYR A 226 -18.46 7.44 -7.64
CA TYR A 226 -17.34 8.16 -6.98
C TYR A 226 -16.97 9.50 -7.66
N LYS A 227 -17.80 10.03 -8.57
CA LYS A 227 -17.65 11.39 -9.10
C LYS A 227 -18.87 12.19 -8.68
N LYS A 228 -18.64 13.31 -8.00
CA LYS A 228 -19.65 14.09 -7.26
C LYS A 228 -20.73 14.72 -8.18
N TYR A 229 -20.49 14.78 -9.50
CA TYR A 229 -21.41 15.32 -10.50
C TYR A 229 -21.29 14.49 -11.81
N GLY A 230 -22.40 14.08 -12.42
CA GLY A 230 -22.42 13.46 -13.76
C GLY A 230 -22.37 11.94 -13.87
N ARG A 231 -22.57 11.17 -12.79
CA ARG A 231 -22.71 9.71 -12.89
C ARG A 231 -23.76 9.13 -11.97
N VAL A 232 -24.70 8.39 -12.55
CA VAL A 232 -25.76 7.72 -11.81
C VAL A 232 -25.64 6.20 -11.87
N ILE A 233 -26.22 5.54 -10.88
CA ILE A 233 -26.26 4.09 -10.76
C ILE A 233 -27.20 3.53 -11.85
N GLU A 234 -26.78 2.44 -12.49
CA GLU A 234 -27.62 1.56 -13.29
C GLU A 234 -27.46 0.14 -12.77
N VAL A 235 -28.52 -0.44 -12.22
CA VAL A 235 -28.53 -1.81 -11.70
C VAL A 235 -28.63 -2.80 -12.86
N VAL A 236 -27.52 -3.52 -13.08
CA VAL A 236 -27.35 -4.45 -14.19
C VAL A 236 -27.95 -5.81 -13.85
N ARG A 237 -27.61 -6.37 -12.69
CA ARG A 237 -28.04 -7.73 -12.30
C ARG A 237 -28.06 -7.91 -10.79
N VAL A 238 -28.97 -8.73 -10.30
CA VAL A 238 -29.07 -9.15 -8.90
C VAL A 238 -29.03 -10.68 -8.81
N MET A 239 -28.33 -11.22 -7.81
CA MET A 239 -28.34 -12.64 -7.47
C MET A 239 -28.57 -12.78 -5.97
N HIS A 240 -29.40 -13.73 -5.54
CA HIS A 240 -29.54 -14.12 -4.14
C HIS A 240 -29.49 -15.65 -3.99
N GLY A 241 -28.94 -16.19 -2.90
CA GLY A 241 -28.78 -17.65 -2.74
C GLY A 241 -28.19 -18.12 -1.41
N LYS A 242 -27.89 -19.43 -1.27
CA LYS A 242 -27.19 -20.07 -0.12
C LYS A 242 -25.72 -20.40 -0.44
N THR A 243 -24.77 -20.23 0.49
CA THR A 243 -23.31 -20.38 0.28
C THR A 243 -22.82 -21.82 0.11
N ASN A 244 -23.62 -22.84 0.45
CA ASN A 244 -23.22 -24.25 0.40
C ASN A 244 -23.80 -25.05 -0.79
N LEU A 245 -24.57 -24.43 -1.68
CA LEU A 245 -24.90 -25.00 -2.99
C LEU A 245 -24.37 -24.03 -4.04
N GLY A 246 -23.39 -24.47 -4.83
CA GLY A 246 -23.01 -23.78 -6.04
C GLY A 246 -24.26 -23.55 -6.89
N THR A 247 -24.51 -22.29 -7.26
CA THR A 247 -25.63 -21.78 -8.08
C THR A 247 -27.04 -22.00 -7.51
N CYS A 248 -27.85 -20.93 -7.47
CA CYS A 248 -29.31 -21.08 -7.38
C CYS A 248 -29.82 -21.73 -8.67
N THR A 249 -30.00 -23.05 -8.64
CA THR A 249 -30.97 -23.73 -9.49
C THR A 249 -32.32 -23.77 -8.77
N LYS A 250 -33.32 -23.13 -9.41
CA LYS A 250 -34.77 -23.29 -9.23
C LYS A 250 -35.30 -23.29 -7.78
N GLY A 251 -35.72 -22.11 -7.34
CA GLY A 251 -36.61 -21.90 -6.21
C GLY A 251 -37.31 -20.54 -6.34
N ASN A 252 -38.27 -20.46 -7.27
CA ASN A 252 -39.16 -19.34 -7.58
C ASN A 252 -38.53 -18.10 -8.25
N THR A 253 -38.38 -18.17 -9.59
CA THR A 253 -37.94 -17.07 -10.48
C THR A 253 -38.72 -15.76 -10.32
N ALA A 254 -39.96 -15.82 -9.82
CA ALA A 254 -40.78 -14.65 -9.50
C ALA A 254 -40.18 -13.74 -8.41
N THR A 255 -39.36 -14.28 -7.50
CA THR A 255 -38.75 -13.50 -6.41
C THR A 255 -37.50 -12.72 -6.86
N CYS A 256 -36.66 -13.30 -7.73
CA CYS A 256 -35.49 -12.63 -8.31
C CYS A 256 -35.87 -11.40 -9.14
N GLU A 257 -36.86 -11.54 -10.03
CA GLU A 257 -37.36 -10.45 -10.88
C GLU A 257 -38.05 -9.35 -10.05
N SER A 258 -38.78 -9.74 -9.00
CA SER A 258 -39.37 -8.79 -8.05
C SER A 258 -38.30 -7.97 -7.30
N VAL A 259 -37.22 -8.60 -6.84
CA VAL A 259 -36.12 -7.90 -6.15
C VAL A 259 -35.33 -7.00 -7.10
N LEU A 260 -35.04 -7.46 -8.33
CA LEU A 260 -34.36 -6.65 -9.36
C LEU A 260 -35.19 -5.41 -9.73
N SER A 261 -36.49 -5.57 -9.96
CA SER A 261 -37.37 -4.46 -10.32
C SER A 261 -37.56 -3.43 -9.19
N LYS A 262 -37.58 -3.87 -7.93
CA LYS A 262 -37.58 -2.97 -6.76
C LYS A 262 -36.26 -2.21 -6.63
N LEU A 263 -35.13 -2.90 -6.82
CA LEU A 263 -33.80 -2.26 -6.76
C LEU A 263 -33.58 -1.25 -7.88
N ARG A 264 -34.00 -1.55 -9.11
CA ARG A 264 -33.94 -0.59 -10.22
C ARG A 264 -34.75 0.66 -9.93
N ARG A 265 -36.00 0.51 -9.47
CA ARG A 265 -36.87 1.65 -9.12
C ARG A 265 -36.25 2.56 -8.06
N GLN A 266 -35.59 1.98 -7.06
CA GLN A 266 -34.97 2.71 -5.96
C GLN A 266 -33.59 3.30 -6.29
N CYS A 267 -32.76 2.58 -7.07
CA CYS A 267 -31.35 2.92 -7.25
C CYS A 267 -31.01 3.52 -8.61
N ASP A 268 -31.73 3.20 -9.68
CA ASP A 268 -31.40 3.72 -11.00
C ASP A 268 -31.55 5.24 -11.02
N ASP A 269 -30.61 5.90 -11.70
CA ASP A 269 -30.57 7.36 -11.82
C ASP A 269 -30.35 8.11 -10.49
N THR A 270 -29.72 7.44 -9.51
CA THR A 270 -29.25 8.06 -8.25
C THR A 270 -27.73 8.05 -8.13
N HIS A 271 -27.16 9.03 -7.43
CA HIS A 271 -25.71 9.05 -7.11
C HIS A 271 -25.34 8.10 -5.97
N ILE A 272 -26.25 7.98 -5.00
CA ILE A 272 -26.12 7.16 -3.80
C ILE A 272 -27.45 6.46 -3.57
N CYS A 273 -27.43 5.12 -3.52
CA CYS A 273 -28.62 4.33 -3.22
C CYS A 273 -28.44 3.57 -1.91
N PRO A 274 -29.06 3.99 -0.79
CA PRO A 274 -29.10 3.19 0.43
C PRO A 274 -29.99 1.95 0.20
N ILE A 275 -29.52 0.78 0.66
CA ILE A 275 -30.21 -0.51 0.52
C ILE A 275 -30.44 -1.09 1.91
N LYS A 276 -31.72 -1.31 2.22
CA LYS A 276 -32.19 -1.99 3.43
C LYS A 276 -32.75 -3.36 3.05
N PRO A 277 -32.13 -4.48 3.43
CA PRO A 277 -32.57 -5.81 3.00
C PRO A 277 -34.04 -6.12 3.32
N ALA A 278 -34.53 -5.65 4.48
CA ALA A 278 -35.92 -5.85 4.92
C ALA A 278 -36.96 -5.25 3.96
N SER A 279 -36.66 -4.13 3.28
CA SER A 279 -37.60 -3.49 2.35
C SER A 279 -37.80 -4.27 1.04
N PHE A 280 -37.01 -5.32 0.80
CA PHE A 280 -37.12 -6.20 -0.36
C PHE A 280 -37.83 -7.53 -0.05
N GLY A 281 -38.47 -7.66 1.12
CA GLY A 281 -39.16 -8.89 1.52
C GLY A 281 -38.21 -10.02 1.93
N LEU A 282 -36.94 -9.70 2.19
CA LEU A 282 -35.94 -10.63 2.73
C LEU A 282 -36.02 -10.60 4.25
N VAL A 283 -37.17 -11.00 4.80
CA VAL A 283 -37.39 -11.11 6.24
C VAL A 283 -37.20 -12.57 6.65
N ASP A 284 -36.52 -12.76 7.77
CA ASP A 284 -36.28 -14.03 8.48
C ASP A 284 -35.14 -14.93 7.98
N LEU A 285 -33.90 -14.58 8.36
CA LEU A 285 -32.72 -15.30 7.88
C LEU A 285 -31.53 -15.49 8.82
N CYS A 286 -31.71 -15.28 10.11
CA CYS A 286 -30.61 -15.38 11.07
C CYS A 286 -30.34 -16.80 11.60
N HIS A 287 -31.14 -17.80 11.25
CA HIS A 287 -30.94 -19.18 11.73
C HIS A 287 -29.83 -19.94 11.00
N ASP A 288 -29.53 -19.61 9.75
CA ASP A 288 -28.59 -20.35 8.91
C ASP A 288 -27.75 -19.34 8.13
N LYS A 289 -26.47 -19.18 8.51
CA LYS A 289 -25.49 -18.17 8.02
C LYS A 289 -25.14 -18.29 6.52
N SER A 290 -26.01 -18.93 5.75
CA SER A 290 -25.78 -19.36 4.40
C SER A 290 -26.33 -18.39 3.35
N LYS A 291 -27.21 -17.42 3.66
CA LYS A 291 -27.84 -16.60 2.60
C LYS A 291 -27.05 -15.32 2.20
N TYR A 292 -26.99 -15.02 0.90
CA TYR A 292 -26.27 -13.89 0.30
C TYR A 292 -27.10 -13.12 -0.75
N LEU A 293 -26.79 -11.84 -0.97
CA LEU A 293 -27.31 -10.96 -2.04
C LEU A 293 -26.09 -10.33 -2.74
N LYS A 294 -25.98 -10.54 -4.03
CA LYS A 294 -24.94 -9.97 -4.89
C LYS A 294 -25.59 -9.03 -5.88
N ILE A 295 -25.18 -7.77 -5.86
CA ILE A 295 -25.70 -6.72 -6.74
C ILE A 295 -24.59 -6.28 -7.67
N THR A 296 -24.90 -6.27 -8.97
CA THR A 296 -24.03 -5.77 -10.03
C THR A 296 -24.66 -4.50 -10.58
N TYR A 297 -23.94 -3.38 -10.51
CA TYR A 297 -24.37 -2.09 -11.01
C TYR A 297 -23.22 -1.42 -11.78
N LYS A 298 -23.52 -0.56 -12.74
CA LYS A 298 -22.52 0.32 -13.36
C LYS A 298 -22.87 1.77 -13.06
N CYS A 299 -21.90 2.65 -13.27
CA CYS A 299 -22.11 4.08 -13.17
C CYS A 299 -22.13 4.64 -14.58
N LYS A 300 -23.32 4.89 -15.12
CA LYS A 300 -23.47 5.52 -16.44
C LYS A 300 -23.36 7.04 -16.32
N ILE A 301 -22.98 7.70 -17.41
CA ILE A 301 -23.07 9.17 -17.50
C ILE A 301 -24.55 9.55 -17.44
N GLY A 302 -24.87 10.54 -16.62
CA GLY A 302 -26.23 11.05 -16.44
C GLY A 302 -26.38 11.82 -15.14
N CYS A 303 -27.42 12.64 -15.08
CA CYS A 303 -27.78 13.40 -13.89
C CYS A 303 -28.76 12.63 -13.01
N SER A 304 -28.72 12.90 -11.70
CA SER A 304 -29.68 12.35 -10.76
C SER A 304 -31.09 12.82 -11.12
N ARG A 305 -32.15 12.11 -10.69
CA ARG A 305 -33.55 12.53 -10.91
C ARG A 305 -33.93 13.92 -10.36
N SER A 306 -33.04 14.57 -9.63
CA SER A 306 -33.21 15.90 -9.02
C SER A 306 -32.20 16.92 -9.58
N GLN A 307 -31.65 16.62 -10.76
CA GLN A 307 -30.60 17.38 -11.42
C GLN A 307 -30.82 17.36 -12.94
N PHE A 308 -30.40 18.44 -13.59
CA PHE A 308 -30.36 18.55 -15.03
C PHE A 308 -28.94 18.72 -15.56
N GLU A 309 -28.76 18.41 -16.83
CA GLU A 309 -27.48 18.48 -17.54
C GLU A 309 -27.37 19.82 -18.28
N CYS A 310 -26.30 20.59 -18.01
CA CYS A 310 -25.93 21.75 -18.81
C CYS A 310 -25.57 21.31 -20.23
N ARG A 311 -26.03 22.05 -21.25
CA ARG A 311 -25.86 21.68 -22.67
C ARG A 311 -24.39 21.72 -23.12
N SER A 312 -23.61 22.69 -22.62
CA SER A 312 -22.22 22.91 -23.04
C SER A 312 -21.22 21.88 -22.51
N ASP A 313 -21.15 21.72 -21.19
CA ASP A 313 -20.09 20.97 -20.51
C ASP A 313 -20.56 19.64 -19.91
N ARG A 314 -21.86 19.33 -20.07
CA ARG A 314 -22.52 18.15 -19.50
C ARG A 314 -22.43 18.07 -17.98
N THR A 315 -22.25 19.22 -17.30
CA THR A 315 -22.27 19.26 -15.84
C THR A 315 -23.69 19.14 -15.32
N CYS A 316 -23.86 18.37 -14.24
CA CYS A 316 -25.15 18.21 -13.60
C CYS A 316 -25.37 19.30 -12.54
N LYS A 317 -26.42 20.09 -12.71
CA LYS A 317 -26.87 21.13 -11.78
C LYS A 317 -28.19 20.70 -11.13
N PRO A 318 -28.48 21.08 -9.87
CA PRO A 318 -29.78 20.84 -9.24
C PRO A 318 -30.94 21.38 -10.08
N ASP A 319 -32.08 20.67 -10.14
CA ASP A 319 -33.26 21.15 -10.90
C ASP A 319 -33.76 22.53 -10.43
N SER A 320 -33.47 22.91 -9.18
CA SER A 320 -33.75 24.25 -8.65
C SER A 320 -32.99 25.39 -9.35
N PHE A 321 -32.02 25.08 -10.21
CA PHE A 321 -31.24 26.05 -10.98
C PHE A 321 -31.72 26.20 -12.42
N LYS A 322 -32.78 25.50 -12.83
CA LYS A 322 -33.43 25.82 -14.10
C LYS A 322 -34.34 27.03 -13.93
N CYS A 323 -34.23 27.99 -14.84
CA CYS A 323 -35.14 29.13 -14.92
C CYS A 323 -35.29 29.88 -13.59
N ASN A 324 -34.20 29.99 -12.83
CA ASN A 324 -34.19 30.67 -11.54
C ASN A 324 -33.74 32.13 -11.66
N GLY A 325 -33.46 32.60 -12.89
CA GLY A 325 -32.99 33.95 -13.18
C GLY A 325 -31.50 34.16 -12.93
N LYS A 326 -30.73 33.10 -12.69
CA LYS A 326 -29.28 33.15 -12.46
C LYS A 326 -28.56 32.17 -13.38
N ARG A 327 -27.41 32.60 -13.91
CA ARG A 327 -26.60 31.79 -14.80
C ARG A 327 -25.63 30.91 -14.00
N GLU A 328 -25.98 29.64 -13.86
CA GLU A 328 -25.18 28.58 -13.26
C GLU A 328 -24.50 27.66 -14.29
N CYS A 329 -25.03 27.52 -15.51
CA CYS A 329 -24.33 26.85 -16.62
C CYS A 329 -23.45 27.86 -17.38
N SER A 330 -22.26 27.42 -17.80
CA SER A 330 -21.30 28.29 -18.51
C SER A 330 -21.82 28.84 -19.85
N ASP A 331 -22.79 28.14 -20.46
CA ASP A 331 -23.47 28.53 -21.69
C ASP A 331 -24.86 29.15 -21.48
N GLY A 332 -25.31 29.29 -20.22
CA GLY A 332 -26.66 29.80 -19.93
C GLY A 332 -27.80 28.84 -20.29
N SER A 333 -27.51 27.57 -20.58
CA SER A 333 -28.51 26.56 -20.97
C SER A 333 -29.54 26.23 -19.88
N ASP A 334 -29.26 26.64 -18.65
CA ASP A 334 -30.14 26.62 -17.49
C ASP A 334 -31.24 27.68 -17.53
N GLU A 335 -31.02 28.77 -18.27
CA GLU A 335 -31.94 29.89 -18.43
C GLU A 335 -32.52 29.98 -19.86
N ASP A 336 -32.17 29.02 -20.71
CA ASP A 336 -32.68 28.91 -22.07
C ASP A 336 -34.11 28.36 -22.09
N ASN A 337 -34.96 28.93 -22.95
CA ASN A 337 -36.31 28.45 -23.22
C ASN A 337 -37.23 28.42 -21.97
N CYS A 338 -36.94 29.28 -21.00
CA CYS A 338 -37.82 29.60 -19.89
C CYS A 338 -39.01 30.40 -20.45
N PHE A 339 -40.03 29.69 -20.92
CA PHE A 339 -41.28 30.34 -21.32
C PHE A 339 -41.79 31.15 -20.15
N SER A 340 -41.82 32.47 -20.33
CA SER A 340 -42.26 33.44 -19.35
C SER A 340 -43.76 33.27 -19.13
N THR A 341 -44.14 32.37 -18.23
CA THR A 341 -45.42 32.48 -17.54
C THR A 341 -45.14 32.99 -16.15
N THR A 342 -45.39 34.28 -15.99
CA THR A 342 -45.49 35.04 -14.75
C THR A 342 -46.17 34.23 -13.63
N THR A 343 -45.67 34.42 -12.40
CA THR A 343 -46.34 34.17 -11.10
C THR A 343 -46.21 32.76 -10.51
N THR A 344 -45.43 32.58 -9.44
CA THR A 344 -45.82 32.68 -8.00
C THR A 344 -44.74 31.97 -7.17
N GLN A 345 -44.05 32.67 -6.26
CA GLN A 345 -43.14 32.05 -5.28
C GLN A 345 -43.94 31.25 -4.22
N PRO A 346 -43.58 29.98 -3.93
CA PRO A 346 -43.94 29.34 -2.66
C PRO A 346 -43.03 29.83 -1.52
N PRO A 347 -43.52 29.90 -0.27
CA PRO A 347 -42.86 30.62 0.82
C PRO A 347 -41.59 29.91 1.34
N ALA A 348 -40.66 30.71 1.84
CA ALA A 348 -39.40 30.27 2.42
C ALA A 348 -39.61 29.41 3.69
N PRO A 349 -38.75 28.40 3.96
CA PRO A 349 -38.78 27.66 5.21
C PRO A 349 -38.33 28.53 6.40
N PRO A 350 -38.81 28.28 7.63
CA PRO A 350 -38.46 29.08 8.80
C PRO A 350 -36.97 28.95 9.17
N GLN A 351 -36.32 30.08 9.41
CA GLN A 351 -34.98 30.14 9.99
C GLN A 351 -35.03 29.78 11.48
N GLN A 352 -34.14 28.89 11.93
CA GLN A 352 -33.84 28.69 13.35
C GLN A 352 -32.66 29.57 13.79
N PRO A 353 -32.60 30.00 15.07
CA PRO A 353 -31.74 31.10 15.53
C PRO A 353 -30.25 30.75 15.51
N GLN A 354 -29.44 31.76 15.18
CA GLN A 354 -27.98 31.72 15.22
C GLN A 354 -27.44 31.68 16.66
N GLN A 355 -26.40 30.87 16.89
CA GLN A 355 -25.45 31.07 17.99
C GLN A 355 -24.02 31.27 17.41
N PRO A 356 -23.14 32.02 18.11
CA PRO A 356 -21.99 32.67 17.49
C PRO A 356 -20.72 31.80 17.38
N SER A 357 -20.04 31.97 16.25
CA SER A 357 -18.60 31.94 16.00
C SER A 357 -17.69 30.99 16.80
N ASN A 358 -17.19 29.96 16.10
CA ASN A 358 -15.75 29.70 16.00
C ASN A 358 -15.47 28.85 14.75
N ILE A 359 -14.96 29.50 13.70
CA ILE A 359 -14.42 28.85 12.50
C ILE A 359 -12.92 28.68 12.72
N PRO A 360 -12.37 27.45 12.80
CA PRO A 360 -10.97 27.25 12.47
C PRO A 360 -10.82 27.31 10.95
N ALA A 361 -9.80 28.05 10.54
CA ALA A 361 -9.43 28.35 9.17
C ALA A 361 -9.32 27.12 8.24
N GLU A 362 -9.53 27.41 6.96
CA GLU A 362 -9.27 26.62 5.76
C GLU A 362 -8.24 25.49 5.94
N ASP A 363 -8.67 24.24 5.70
CA ASP A 363 -7.77 23.10 5.59
C ASP A 363 -6.96 23.21 4.28
N ASP A 364 -5.71 23.63 4.46
CA ASP A 364 -4.59 23.76 3.53
C ASP A 364 -4.29 22.41 2.80
N GLU A 365 -4.72 22.25 1.53
CA GLU A 365 -4.74 20.97 0.80
C GLU A 365 -3.38 20.40 0.32
N ASP A 366 -2.22 21.04 0.59
CA ASP A 366 -0.91 20.57 0.06
C ASP A 366 0.16 20.32 1.15
N VAL A 367 -0.25 19.86 2.34
CA VAL A 367 0.68 19.64 3.47
C VAL A 367 1.04 18.16 3.67
N MET A 368 2.33 17.83 3.48
CA MET A 368 2.88 16.49 3.68
C MET A 368 3.32 16.27 5.13
N ASN A 369 3.00 15.09 5.68
CA ASN A 369 3.42 14.64 7.01
C ASN A 369 4.29 13.39 6.87
N ILE A 370 5.58 13.48 7.22
CA ILE A 370 6.53 12.37 7.05
C ILE A 370 7.28 12.05 8.36
N HIS A 371 7.74 10.80 8.46
CA HIS A 371 8.63 10.34 9.52
C HIS A 371 9.88 9.71 8.89
N ILE A 372 11.06 10.11 9.33
CA ILE A 372 12.35 9.61 8.80
C ILE A 372 13.13 9.03 9.97
N CYS A 373 13.49 7.76 9.91
CA CYS A 373 14.32 7.14 10.93
C CYS A 373 15.75 7.68 10.84
N ILE A 374 16.47 7.74 11.95
CA ILE A 374 17.85 8.27 11.95
C ILE A 374 18.81 7.51 11.01
N ASP A 375 18.50 6.25 10.71
CA ASP A 375 19.29 5.37 9.84
C ASP A 375 18.83 5.41 8.35
N ASP A 376 17.76 6.14 8.05
CA ASP A 376 17.23 6.33 6.69
C ASP A 376 17.76 7.64 6.05
N ASP A 377 17.64 7.80 4.72
CA ASP A 377 18.04 9.03 4.01
C ASP A 377 17.22 10.25 4.49
N PRO A 378 17.83 11.24 5.16
CA PRO A 378 17.13 12.36 5.75
C PRO A 378 16.99 13.52 4.76
N THR A 379 16.46 13.26 3.57
CA THR A 379 16.35 14.27 2.51
C THR A 379 14.90 14.63 2.20
N LEU A 380 14.54 15.93 2.32
CA LEU A 380 13.26 16.47 1.85
C LEU A 380 13.39 16.89 0.39
N LYS A 381 12.34 16.66 -0.41
CA LYS A 381 12.31 17.01 -1.84
C LYS A 381 10.92 17.49 -2.27
N CYS A 382 10.88 18.42 -3.21
CA CYS A 382 9.71 18.81 -3.99
C CYS A 382 9.85 18.37 -5.44
N ASP A 383 8.73 18.18 -6.15
CA ASP A 383 8.72 17.76 -7.55
C ASP A 383 9.39 18.81 -8.45
N LYS A 384 10.43 18.38 -9.18
CA LYS A 384 11.24 19.24 -10.07
C LYS A 384 10.42 19.85 -11.21
N THR A 385 9.30 19.24 -11.59
CA THR A 385 8.47 19.65 -12.74
C THR A 385 7.57 20.85 -12.47
N LYS A 386 7.47 21.30 -11.20
CA LYS A 386 6.50 22.34 -10.78
C LYS A 386 7.10 23.65 -10.29
N ASN A 387 8.41 23.87 -10.43
CA ASN A 387 9.13 25.02 -9.86
C ASN A 387 8.74 25.28 -8.39
N ALA A 388 8.57 24.20 -7.62
CA ALA A 388 8.09 24.25 -6.24
C ALA A 388 9.27 24.13 -5.27
N VAL A 389 9.23 24.92 -4.19
CA VAL A 389 10.21 24.95 -3.11
C VAL A 389 9.59 24.49 -1.81
N ILE A 390 10.44 23.93 -0.95
CA ILE A 390 10.05 23.42 0.37
C ILE A 390 9.66 24.59 1.26
N ASP A 391 8.53 24.46 1.96
CA ASP A 391 8.16 25.29 3.11
C ASP A 391 7.81 24.40 4.31
N VAL A 392 8.69 24.38 5.30
CA VAL A 392 8.58 23.53 6.49
C VAL A 392 7.66 24.18 7.52
N LYS A 393 6.57 23.49 7.86
CA LYS A 393 5.55 23.92 8.83
C LYS A 393 5.85 23.42 10.26
N GLN A 394 6.33 22.19 10.41
CA GLN A 394 6.68 21.58 11.70
C GLN A 394 7.87 20.64 11.56
N ALA A 395 8.75 20.59 12.57
CA ALA A 395 9.83 19.60 12.62
C ALA A 395 10.21 19.26 14.06
N THR A 396 10.13 17.98 14.41
CA THR A 396 10.59 17.48 15.72
C THR A 396 11.49 16.27 15.57
N TYR A 397 12.34 16.06 16.57
CA TYR A 397 13.27 14.94 16.64
C TYR A 397 13.17 14.23 17.99
N GLY A 398 13.06 12.90 17.95
CA GLY A 398 12.88 12.08 19.15
C GLY A 398 12.18 10.76 18.83
N ARG A 399 11.58 10.14 19.85
CA ARG A 399 10.70 8.98 19.75
C ARG A 399 9.53 9.12 20.71
N ASN A 400 8.32 9.10 20.16
CA ASN A 400 7.06 9.06 20.90
C ASN A 400 6.17 7.84 20.57
N SER A 401 6.71 6.85 19.84
CA SER A 401 5.96 5.69 19.35
C SER A 401 6.86 4.47 19.20
N VAL A 402 6.39 3.32 19.68
CA VAL A 402 7.01 2.00 19.41
C VAL A 402 6.83 1.55 17.96
N ARG A 403 5.82 2.08 17.26
CA ARG A 403 5.45 1.66 15.91
C ARG A 403 6.21 2.41 14.81
N THR A 404 6.73 3.58 15.13
CA THR A 404 7.51 4.42 14.22
C THR A 404 8.98 4.07 14.36
N CYS A 405 9.66 3.73 13.26
CA CYS A 405 11.06 3.28 13.25
C CYS A 405 11.33 2.09 14.21
N PRO A 406 10.65 0.94 14.03
CA PRO A 406 10.66 -0.16 15.01
C PRO A 406 11.94 -1.02 15.01
N MET A 407 12.85 -0.82 14.05
CA MET A 407 14.06 -1.62 13.89
C MET A 407 15.23 -1.13 14.77
N GLY A 408 15.09 0.03 15.39
CA GLY A 408 16.09 0.60 16.29
C GLY A 408 15.95 0.13 17.74
N ASN A 409 16.95 0.37 18.57
CA ASN A 409 16.87 0.08 20.00
C ASN A 409 15.81 0.98 20.65
N ILE A 410 14.83 0.38 21.35
CA ILE A 410 13.70 1.10 21.96
C ILE A 410 13.84 0.99 23.48
N GLY A 411 14.70 1.83 24.06
CA GLY A 411 14.82 1.95 25.51
C GLY A 411 13.64 2.70 26.15
N THR A 412 13.08 3.70 25.44
CA THR A 412 11.90 4.45 25.88
C THR A 412 11.08 4.99 24.72
N THR A 413 9.78 5.20 24.94
CA THR A 413 8.87 5.89 24.01
C THR A 413 8.57 7.31 24.42
N SER A 414 9.23 7.82 25.46
CA SER A 414 9.06 9.18 25.98
C SER A 414 10.34 9.98 25.74
N CYS A 415 10.88 9.90 24.52
CA CYS A 415 12.10 10.58 24.13
C CYS A 415 11.79 11.79 23.26
N GLY A 416 11.94 13.00 23.80
CA GLY A 416 11.50 14.21 23.10
C GLY A 416 9.97 14.35 23.08
N PRO A 417 9.40 15.25 22.26
CA PRO A 417 10.00 15.82 21.04
C PRO A 417 10.92 17.01 21.29
N VAL A 418 12.13 16.97 20.71
CA VAL A 418 12.98 18.17 20.56
C VAL A 418 12.49 18.97 19.36
N ASN A 419 12.22 20.26 19.54
CA ASN A 419 11.87 21.15 18.44
C ASN A 419 13.12 21.47 17.60
N ILE A 420 13.15 21.04 16.34
CA ILE A 420 14.24 21.30 15.40
C ILE A 420 13.78 22.17 14.21
N LEU A 421 12.59 22.76 14.32
CA LEU A 421 11.99 23.59 13.27
C LEU A 421 12.89 24.75 12.81
N PRO A 422 13.60 25.49 13.69
CA PRO A 422 14.47 26.58 13.26
C PRO A 422 15.60 26.11 12.34
N ASP A 423 16.27 25.01 12.70
CA ASP A 423 17.39 24.45 11.95
C ASP A 423 16.96 23.85 10.62
N VAL A 424 15.83 23.14 10.63
CA VAL A 424 15.26 22.56 9.41
C VAL A 424 14.77 23.65 8.47
N LYS A 425 14.10 24.70 8.95
CA LYS A 425 13.70 25.85 8.12
C LYS A 425 14.92 26.52 7.48
N LYS A 426 15.97 26.78 8.26
CA LYS A 426 17.22 27.37 7.77
C LYS A 426 17.89 26.52 6.67
N SER A 427 17.86 25.20 6.82
CA SER A 427 18.47 24.28 5.86
C SER A 427 17.61 24.02 4.62
N CYS A 428 16.28 24.11 4.73
CA CYS A 428 15.35 23.56 3.73
C CYS A 428 14.43 24.57 3.05
N ASN A 429 13.99 25.63 3.73
CA ASN A 429 13.00 26.54 3.15
C ASN A 429 13.57 27.21 1.89
N GLY A 430 12.75 27.29 0.84
CA GLY A 430 13.14 27.90 -0.44
C GLY A 430 14.01 27.02 -1.35
N LYS A 431 14.34 25.78 -0.94
CA LYS A 431 15.08 24.82 -1.78
C LYS A 431 14.15 23.78 -2.38
N GLN A 432 14.53 23.21 -3.52
CA GLN A 432 13.83 22.06 -4.12
C GLN A 432 14.16 20.73 -3.41
N ALA A 433 15.33 20.65 -2.78
CA ALA A 433 15.77 19.52 -1.98
C ALA A 433 16.72 19.98 -0.87
N CYS A 434 16.70 19.32 0.28
CA CYS A 434 17.62 19.58 1.40
C CYS A 434 17.81 18.31 2.25
N SER A 435 18.94 18.20 2.93
CA SER A 435 19.16 17.17 3.96
C SER A 435 18.98 17.76 5.35
N ILE A 436 18.36 17.01 6.24
CA ILE A 436 18.16 17.37 7.65
C ILE A 436 19.12 16.58 8.54
N TYR A 437 19.56 17.20 9.63
CA TYR A 437 20.55 16.62 10.53
C TYR A 437 19.98 16.54 11.95
N ALA A 438 20.42 15.52 12.69
CA ALA A 438 20.08 15.39 14.10
C ALA A 438 20.79 16.48 14.92
N PRO A 439 20.16 16.99 15.99
CA PRO A 439 20.79 17.95 16.89
C PRO A 439 22.00 17.33 17.60
N ALA A 440 23.00 18.16 17.92
CA ALA A 440 24.25 17.73 18.56
C ALA A 440 24.06 17.08 19.93
N LYS A 441 23.01 17.49 20.66
CA LYS A 441 22.64 16.91 21.96
C LYS A 441 21.62 15.80 21.77
N ASP A 442 21.98 14.57 22.16
CA ASP A 442 21.06 13.43 22.13
C ASP A 442 19.98 13.56 23.24
N PRO A 443 18.68 13.60 22.90
CA PRO A 443 17.60 13.71 23.88
C PRO A 443 17.32 12.41 24.65
N CYS A 444 17.80 11.25 24.17
CA CYS A 444 17.68 9.97 24.86
C CYS A 444 18.76 8.99 24.36
N MET A 445 19.82 8.85 25.14
CA MET A 445 20.87 7.86 24.84
C MET A 445 20.30 6.43 24.85
N GLY A 446 20.77 5.61 23.92
CA GLY A 446 20.37 4.20 23.80
C GLY A 446 18.99 3.95 23.17
N THR A 447 18.23 5.00 22.84
CA THR A 447 16.96 4.88 22.10
C THR A 447 17.09 5.46 20.71
N THR A 448 16.73 4.70 19.68
CA THR A 448 16.76 5.13 18.28
C THR A 448 15.67 6.19 18.04
N LYS A 449 16.05 7.32 17.46
CA LYS A 449 15.16 8.48 17.25
C LYS A 449 14.72 8.58 15.80
N TYR A 450 13.72 9.42 15.54
CA TYR A 450 13.25 9.76 14.21
C TYR A 450 12.86 11.23 14.11
N PHE A 451 12.93 11.74 12.89
CA PHE A 451 12.40 13.04 12.53
C PHE A 451 10.90 12.91 12.26
N LYS A 452 10.10 13.86 12.74
CA LYS A 452 8.70 14.04 12.34
C LYS A 452 8.58 15.42 11.71
N ILE A 453 8.36 15.45 10.39
CA ILE A 453 8.37 16.67 9.59
C ILE A 453 7.01 16.88 8.94
N ARG A 454 6.50 18.11 9.02
CA ARG A 454 5.33 18.58 8.27
C ARG A 454 5.79 19.73 7.35
N TYR A 455 5.67 19.57 6.04
CA TYR A 455 6.08 20.59 5.07
C TYR A 455 5.17 20.58 3.84
N SER A 456 5.15 21.69 3.10
CA SER A 456 4.44 21.84 1.84
C SER A 456 5.42 22.20 0.72
N CYS A 457 5.01 21.98 -0.53
CA CYS A 457 5.76 22.41 -1.71
C CYS A 457 5.02 23.58 -2.36
N ILE A 458 5.51 24.80 -2.14
CA ILE A 458 4.90 26.02 -2.66
C ILE A 458 5.59 26.44 -3.94
N LYS A 459 4.86 27.02 -4.90
CA LYS A 459 5.48 27.59 -6.10
C LYS A 459 6.42 28.73 -5.70
N ARG A 460 7.61 28.76 -6.29
CA ARG A 460 8.54 29.88 -6.15
C ARG A 460 8.00 31.04 -7.00
N ASN A 461 7.53 32.10 -6.34
CA ASN A 461 7.22 33.37 -7.01
C ASN A 461 8.48 34.03 -7.55
#